data_AF-A0A3C0WFF3-F1
#
_entry.id   AF-A0A3C0WFF3-F1
#
_cell.length_a   1.000
_cell.length_b   1.000
_cell.length_c   1.000
_cell.angle_alpha   90.00
_cell.angle_beta   90.00
_cell.angle_gamma   90.00
#
_symmetry.space_group_name_H-M   'P 1'
#
loop_
_entity.id
_entity.type
_entity.pdbx_description
1 polymer ?
#
loop_
_entity_poly.entity_id
_entity_poly.type
_entity_poly.pdbx_seq_one_letter_code
_entity_poly.pdbx_strand_id
1 'polypeptide(L)'
;MSPDFCYQINEVQKGKGVYDISAIHLASRLSFFLWSTIPDAPLLDAVESGKLATKDGLLTQTQRMLMHPHVENFAREFFGQWLRYRDYLEKDTINAEAFAGYDEDLRQAIFEEPVKLLTHLIQHDRPITELLTSDVTYVNDVLARHYGGVIDKQYKQAFSKPVGYGNPLNKWRMVSGISEDGRQGLMSMAIVLTKNSKGERTSPVKRGFWIAHHLLGQHFPPPPADVPELPESEKDASGSIRTLMAEHTTNPKCAMCHKHFDHLGLVLEHFDPVGRVRTHDLAGRSIDNIVTTDEGETLDSTSSMVDFLLKHRRDDFIETFCRKFLGYALGRSVILSDEPLLDEMKLKLSQNDYRFSVLFKTVIQSPQFLKQRGKDFVATK
;
A
#
# COMPACT_ATOMS: atom_id res chain seq x y z
N MET A 1 13.07 34.27 -10.01
CA MET A 1 11.93 33.54 -9.44
C MET A 1 11.99 33.68 -7.94
N SER A 2 10.87 34.00 -7.27
CA SER A 2 10.81 33.96 -5.81
C SER A 2 11.02 32.50 -5.34
N PRO A 3 11.74 32.24 -4.23
CA PRO A 3 11.79 30.91 -3.63
C PRO A 3 10.40 30.30 -3.39
N ASP A 4 9.40 31.12 -3.05
CA ASP A 4 8.01 30.68 -2.80
C ASP A 4 7.31 30.13 -4.06
N PHE A 5 7.83 30.45 -5.25
CA PHE A 5 7.32 29.92 -6.52
C PHE A 5 7.84 28.51 -6.82
N CYS A 6 9.00 28.13 -6.27
CA CYS A 6 9.65 26.85 -6.54
C CYS A 6 9.59 25.87 -5.35
N TYR A 7 9.39 26.38 -4.14
CA TYR A 7 9.45 25.58 -2.91
C TYR A 7 8.23 25.82 -2.03
N GLN A 8 7.69 24.74 -1.48
CA GLN A 8 6.70 24.81 -0.40
C GLN A 8 7.43 25.12 0.91
N ILE A 9 7.68 26.41 1.16
CA ILE A 9 8.28 26.90 2.41
C ILE A 9 7.18 27.60 3.19
N ASN A 10 6.82 27.05 4.35
CA ASN A 10 6.07 27.85 5.30
C ASN A 10 7.02 28.94 5.82
N GLU A 11 6.62 30.21 5.75
CA GLU A 11 7.33 31.26 6.48
C GLU A 11 7.32 30.91 7.97
N VAL A 12 8.50 30.59 8.50
CA VAL A 12 8.68 30.25 9.91
C VAL A 12 8.87 31.54 10.69
N GLN A 13 7.98 31.79 11.65
CA GLN A 13 8.11 32.96 12.52
C GLN A 13 9.42 32.91 13.32
N LYS A 14 10.09 34.06 13.47
CA LYS A 14 11.23 34.20 14.38
C LYS A 14 10.77 33.96 15.83
N GLY A 15 11.66 33.42 16.65
CA GLY A 15 11.39 33.15 18.06
C GLY A 15 11.36 31.67 18.42
N LYS A 16 11.23 31.42 19.73
CA LYS A 16 11.34 30.08 20.33
C LYS A 16 9.98 29.39 20.55
N GLY A 17 8.89 30.02 20.12
CA GLY A 17 7.53 29.56 20.39
C GLY A 17 7.01 28.51 19.41
N VAL A 18 5.77 28.08 19.64
CA VAL A 18 4.97 27.28 18.71
C VAL A 18 3.81 28.16 18.26
N TYR A 19 3.65 28.31 16.94
CA TYR A 19 2.71 29.23 16.32
C TYR A 19 1.72 28.48 15.45
N ASP A 20 0.49 28.98 15.38
CA ASP A 20 -0.49 28.47 14.43
C ASP A 20 -0.04 28.79 13.00
N ILE A 21 -0.32 27.87 12.08
CA ILE A 21 -0.03 28.03 10.66
C ILE A 21 -1.08 28.98 10.07
N SER A 22 -0.65 29.91 9.21
CA SER A 22 -1.57 30.82 8.52
C SER A 22 -2.56 30.04 7.65
N ALA A 23 -3.76 30.59 7.43
CA ALA A 23 -4.81 29.89 6.69
C ALA A 23 -4.36 29.49 5.27
N ILE A 24 -3.57 30.33 4.58
CA ILE A 24 -3.03 30.00 3.25
C ILE A 24 -2.01 28.85 3.28
N HIS A 25 -1.13 28.80 4.28
CA HIS A 25 -0.20 27.69 4.45
C HIS A 25 -0.94 26.40 4.88
N LEU A 26 -2.01 26.51 5.66
CA LEU A 26 -2.86 25.38 6.02
C LEU A 26 -3.61 24.82 4.80
N ALA A 27 -4.14 25.69 3.92
CA ALA A 27 -4.72 25.28 2.64
C ALA A 27 -3.71 24.56 1.75
N SER A 28 -2.51 25.13 1.60
CA SER A 28 -1.41 24.50 0.86
C SER A 28 -1.10 23.11 1.44
N ARG A 29 -0.86 23.01 2.75
CA ARG A 29 -0.59 21.73 3.42
C ARG A 29 -1.71 20.71 3.19
N LEU A 30 -2.97 21.10 3.33
CA LEU A 30 -4.11 20.22 3.11
C LEU A 30 -4.21 19.74 1.66
N SER A 31 -3.98 20.63 0.68
CA SER A 31 -4.00 20.30 -0.75
C SER A 31 -2.89 19.32 -1.16
N PHE A 32 -1.66 19.53 -0.68
CA PHE A 32 -0.56 18.60 -0.98
C PHE A 32 -0.70 17.29 -0.23
N PHE A 33 -1.23 17.32 1.00
CA PHE A 33 -1.54 16.11 1.74
C PHE A 33 -2.58 15.26 1.01
N LEU A 34 -3.74 15.82 0.64
CA LEU A 34 -4.85 15.03 0.10
C LEU A 34 -4.81 14.82 -1.42
N TRP A 35 -4.22 15.75 -2.17
CA TRP A 35 -4.29 15.75 -3.63
C TRP A 35 -2.93 15.88 -4.31
N SER A 36 -1.83 16.06 -3.57
CA SER A 36 -0.48 16.23 -4.14
C SER A 36 -0.39 17.32 -5.22
N THR A 37 -1.23 18.35 -5.10
CA THR A 37 -1.30 19.51 -6.02
C THR A 37 -1.78 20.74 -5.27
N ILE A 38 -1.84 21.88 -5.95
CA ILE A 38 -2.21 23.19 -5.40
C ILE A 38 -3.67 23.22 -4.88
N PRO A 39 -4.01 24.13 -3.95
CA PRO A 39 -5.39 24.39 -3.53
C PRO A 39 -6.29 24.74 -4.70
N ASP A 40 -7.52 24.24 -4.70
CA ASP A 40 -8.56 24.67 -5.63
C ASP A 40 -9.30 25.92 -5.12
N ALA A 41 -10.09 26.54 -5.99
CA ALA A 41 -10.83 27.76 -5.68
C ALA A 41 -11.71 27.63 -4.41
N PRO A 42 -12.53 26.57 -4.21
CA PRO A 42 -13.29 26.41 -2.97
C PRO A 42 -12.46 26.38 -1.68
N LEU A 43 -11.23 25.85 -1.74
CA LEU A 43 -10.33 25.85 -0.58
C LEU A 43 -9.74 27.25 -0.33
N LEU A 44 -9.42 27.99 -1.40
CA LEU A 44 -8.97 29.39 -1.33
C LEU A 44 -10.09 30.33 -0.83
N ASP A 45 -11.33 30.14 -1.27
CA ASP A 45 -12.49 30.90 -0.77
C ASP A 45 -12.69 30.67 0.74
N ALA A 46 -12.42 29.46 1.23
CA ALA A 46 -12.46 29.13 2.65
C ALA A 46 -11.33 29.81 3.44
N VAL A 47 -10.18 30.09 2.81
CA VAL A 47 -9.11 30.91 3.39
C VAL A 47 -9.57 32.36 3.50
N GLU A 48 -10.06 32.95 2.41
CA GLU A 48 -10.47 34.36 2.35
C GLU A 48 -11.61 34.68 3.32
N SER A 49 -12.58 33.78 3.43
CA SER A 49 -13.71 33.93 4.37
C SER A 49 -13.37 33.63 5.83
N GLY A 50 -12.12 33.24 6.13
CA GLY A 50 -11.68 32.85 7.48
C GLY A 50 -12.24 31.51 7.98
N LYS A 51 -13.07 30.83 7.18
CA LYS A 51 -13.71 29.55 7.56
C LYS A 51 -12.68 28.44 7.77
N LEU A 52 -11.61 28.41 6.98
CA LEU A 52 -10.58 27.36 7.08
C LEU A 52 -9.83 27.37 8.41
N ALA A 53 -9.76 28.52 9.09
CA ALA A 53 -9.13 28.62 10.40
C ALA A 53 -9.98 28.00 11.54
N THR A 54 -11.24 27.66 11.26
CA THR A 54 -12.14 27.00 12.22
C THR A 54 -12.04 25.49 12.10
N LYS A 55 -12.25 24.76 13.21
CA LYS A 55 -12.29 23.29 13.21
C LYS A 55 -13.31 22.73 12.23
N ASP A 56 -14.50 23.33 12.18
CA ASP A 56 -15.61 22.86 11.34
C ASP A 56 -15.38 23.16 9.86
N GLY A 57 -14.82 24.33 9.54
CA GLY A 57 -14.47 24.69 8.17
C GLY A 57 -13.36 23.82 7.60
N LEU A 58 -12.33 23.52 8.40
CA LEU A 58 -11.26 22.60 8.01
C LEU A 58 -11.78 21.18 7.78
N LEU A 59 -12.67 20.70 8.66
CA LEU A 59 -13.30 19.39 8.51
C LEU A 59 -14.17 19.32 7.24
N THR A 60 -14.98 20.35 7.00
CA THR A 60 -15.85 20.44 5.83
C THR A 60 -15.04 20.40 4.53
N GLN A 61 -13.95 21.18 4.46
CA GLN A 61 -13.06 21.17 3.29
C GLN A 61 -12.36 19.82 3.12
N THR A 62 -11.90 19.20 4.21
CA THR A 62 -11.30 17.87 4.14
C THR A 62 -12.28 16.83 3.60
N GLN A 63 -13.51 16.79 4.12
CA GLN A 63 -14.53 15.85 3.64
C GLN A 63 -14.85 16.06 2.16
N ARG A 64 -15.02 17.32 1.72
CA ARG A 64 -15.20 17.65 0.30
C ARG A 64 -14.04 17.12 -0.54
N MET A 65 -12.80 17.36 -0.09
CA MET A 65 -11.61 16.98 -0.83
C MET A 65 -11.42 15.46 -0.93
N LEU A 66 -11.79 14.72 0.12
CA LEU A 66 -11.76 13.26 0.12
C LEU A 66 -12.76 12.66 -0.88
N MET A 67 -13.86 13.34 -1.19
CA MET A 67 -14.83 12.91 -2.20
C MET A 67 -14.50 13.36 -3.63
N HIS A 68 -13.48 14.20 -3.80
CA HIS A 68 -13.09 14.72 -5.11
C HIS A 68 -12.21 13.71 -5.87
N PRO A 69 -12.28 13.63 -7.21
CA PRO A 69 -11.43 12.73 -8.00
C PRO A 69 -9.92 12.88 -7.77
N HIS A 70 -9.46 14.06 -7.38
CA HIS A 70 -8.04 14.29 -7.05
C HIS A 70 -7.55 13.49 -5.83
N VAL A 71 -8.42 12.91 -4.99
CA VAL A 71 -8.01 12.02 -3.90
C VAL A 71 -7.29 10.77 -4.43
N GLU A 72 -7.48 10.44 -5.72
CA GLU A 72 -6.70 9.40 -6.40
C GLU A 72 -5.20 9.65 -6.30
N ASN A 73 -4.76 10.92 -6.28
CA ASN A 73 -3.35 11.26 -6.10
C ASN A 73 -2.83 10.83 -4.73
N PHE A 74 -3.62 10.99 -3.66
CA PHE A 74 -3.25 10.43 -2.35
C PHE A 74 -3.16 8.91 -2.41
N ALA A 75 -4.15 8.24 -3.01
CA ALA A 75 -4.14 6.78 -3.15
C ALA A 75 -2.90 6.28 -3.91
N ARG A 76 -2.47 7.00 -4.95
CA ARG A 76 -1.28 6.69 -5.74
C ARG A 76 0.02 7.00 -4.99
N GLU A 77 0.14 8.19 -4.43
CA GLU A 77 1.39 8.69 -3.87
C GLU A 77 1.69 8.13 -2.48
N PHE A 78 0.73 8.16 -1.56
CA PHE A 78 0.93 7.66 -0.21
C PHE A 78 1.24 6.16 -0.23
N PHE A 79 0.37 5.37 -0.85
CA PHE A 79 0.53 3.91 -0.87
C PHE A 79 1.64 3.47 -1.81
N GLY A 80 1.83 4.12 -2.97
CA GLY A 80 2.94 3.78 -3.87
C GLY A 80 4.32 3.99 -3.22
N GLN A 81 4.48 5.04 -2.42
CA GLN A 81 5.71 5.29 -1.67
C GLN A 81 5.87 4.34 -0.48
N TRP A 82 4.81 4.17 0.33
CA TRP A 82 4.85 3.29 1.50
C TRP A 82 5.09 1.82 1.09
N LEU A 83 4.31 1.32 0.15
CA LEU A 83 4.26 -0.08 -0.27
C LEU A 83 5.23 -0.39 -1.43
N ARG A 84 6.10 0.57 -1.79
CA ARG A 84 7.26 0.38 -2.69
C ARG A 84 6.91 -0.05 -4.11
N TYR A 85 5.81 0.47 -4.66
CA TYR A 85 5.43 0.22 -6.05
C TYR A 85 5.35 1.48 -6.92
N ARG A 86 5.68 2.67 -6.39
CA ARG A 86 5.66 3.93 -7.16
C ARG A 86 6.49 3.87 -8.44
N ASP A 87 7.63 3.20 -8.42
CA ASP A 87 8.57 3.11 -9.54
C ASP A 87 8.36 1.85 -10.42
N TYR A 88 7.21 1.19 -10.32
CA TYR A 88 6.94 -0.07 -11.03
C TYR A 88 7.03 0.04 -12.55
N LEU A 89 6.41 1.08 -13.14
CA LEU A 89 6.43 1.26 -14.60
C LEU A 89 7.84 1.57 -15.12
N GLU A 90 8.65 2.28 -14.32
CA GLU A 90 10.03 2.66 -14.65
C GLU A 90 11.04 1.52 -14.45
N LYS A 91 10.78 0.63 -13.49
CA LYS A 91 11.70 -0.45 -13.09
C LYS A 91 10.97 -1.79 -13.08
N ASP A 92 11.03 -2.46 -14.21
CA ASP A 92 10.64 -3.85 -14.31
C ASP A 92 11.72 -4.75 -13.71
N THR A 93 11.28 -5.75 -12.96
CA THR A 93 12.14 -6.79 -12.38
C THR A 93 11.94 -8.14 -13.04
N ILE A 94 11.00 -8.24 -13.99
CA ILE A 94 10.61 -9.47 -14.68
C ILE A 94 11.20 -9.53 -16.08
N ASN A 95 11.60 -10.72 -16.50
CA ASN A 95 11.88 -10.99 -17.91
C ASN A 95 10.54 -11.17 -18.65
N ALA A 96 10.05 -10.11 -19.30
CA ALA A 96 8.74 -10.12 -19.96
C ALA A 96 8.61 -11.21 -21.04
N GLU A 97 9.69 -11.56 -21.73
CA GLU A 97 9.69 -12.60 -22.77
C GLU A 97 9.33 -13.99 -22.23
N ALA A 98 9.57 -14.25 -20.94
CA ALA A 98 9.24 -15.50 -20.29
C ALA A 98 7.74 -15.64 -19.93
N PHE A 99 6.97 -14.55 -19.96
CA PHE A 99 5.58 -14.52 -19.51
C PHE A 99 4.63 -14.02 -20.59
N ALA A 100 4.02 -14.95 -21.33
CA ALA A 100 3.03 -14.61 -22.35
C ALA A 100 1.91 -13.72 -21.79
N GLY A 101 1.66 -12.59 -22.47
CA GLY A 101 0.66 -11.59 -22.09
C GLY A 101 1.16 -10.53 -21.10
N TYR A 102 2.42 -10.59 -20.65
CA TYR A 102 3.03 -9.54 -19.82
C TYR A 102 3.59 -8.40 -20.67
N ASP A 103 2.68 -7.59 -21.22
CA ASP A 103 2.96 -6.41 -22.02
C ASP A 103 2.74 -5.10 -21.25
N GLU A 104 2.98 -3.96 -21.91
CA GLU A 104 2.85 -2.64 -21.28
C GLU A 104 1.41 -2.31 -20.87
N ASP A 105 0.42 -2.78 -21.63
CA ASP A 105 -1.00 -2.57 -21.29
C ASP A 105 -1.35 -3.31 -19.99
N LEU A 106 -0.86 -4.53 -19.81
CA LEU A 106 -1.01 -5.26 -18.55
C LEU A 106 -0.25 -4.59 -17.42
N ARG A 107 1.00 -4.14 -17.63
CA ARG A 107 1.77 -3.40 -16.61
C ARG A 107 1.02 -2.15 -16.15
N GLN A 108 0.48 -1.37 -17.06
CA GLN A 108 -0.34 -0.20 -16.72
C GLN A 108 -1.59 -0.60 -15.92
N ALA A 109 -2.27 -1.68 -16.29
CA ALA A 109 -3.44 -2.16 -15.55
C ALA A 109 -3.07 -2.65 -14.13
N ILE A 110 -1.96 -3.37 -13.99
CA ILE A 110 -1.43 -3.81 -12.68
C ILE A 110 -1.11 -2.60 -11.78
N PHE A 111 -0.56 -1.53 -12.34
CA PHE A 111 -0.25 -0.31 -11.57
C PHE A 111 -1.48 0.46 -11.11
N GLU A 112 -2.54 0.49 -11.92
CA GLU A 112 -3.77 1.23 -11.62
C GLU A 112 -4.70 0.48 -10.65
N GLU A 113 -4.66 -0.85 -10.58
CA GLU A 113 -5.48 -1.66 -9.66
C GLU A 113 -5.48 -1.15 -8.21
N PRO A 114 -4.32 -1.04 -7.52
CA PRO A 114 -4.30 -0.58 -6.13
C PRO A 114 -4.84 0.85 -6.02
N VAL A 115 -4.56 1.72 -7.00
CA VAL A 115 -5.01 3.11 -7.00
C VAL A 115 -6.54 3.19 -7.02
N LYS A 116 -7.20 2.38 -7.85
CA LYS A 116 -8.68 2.33 -7.93
C LYS A 116 -9.30 1.76 -6.66
N LEU A 117 -8.76 0.65 -6.13
CA LEU A 117 -9.28 0.07 -4.88
C LEU A 117 -9.08 1.04 -3.71
N LEU A 118 -7.89 1.59 -3.52
CA LEU A 118 -7.59 2.47 -2.39
C LEU A 118 -8.40 3.78 -2.44
N THR A 119 -8.61 4.33 -3.64
CA THR A 119 -9.52 5.47 -3.83
C THR A 119 -10.93 5.13 -3.38
N HIS A 120 -11.44 3.96 -3.77
CA HIS A 120 -12.74 3.47 -3.33
C HIS A 120 -12.83 3.32 -1.81
N LEU A 121 -11.82 2.69 -1.18
CA LEU A 121 -11.79 2.48 0.26
C LEU A 121 -11.82 3.81 1.03
N ILE A 122 -11.11 4.84 0.56
CA ILE A 122 -11.10 6.17 1.19
C ILE A 122 -12.46 6.87 1.01
N GLN A 123 -12.99 6.92 -0.21
CA GLN A 123 -14.23 7.63 -0.51
C GLN A 123 -15.47 7.01 0.16
N HIS A 124 -15.44 5.71 0.39
CA HIS A 124 -16.54 4.99 1.06
C HIS A 124 -16.27 4.77 2.55
N ASP A 125 -15.26 5.47 3.09
CA ASP A 125 -14.83 5.41 4.48
C ASP A 125 -14.75 3.98 5.00
N ARG A 126 -14.04 3.10 4.28
CA ARG A 126 -13.90 1.69 4.66
C ARG A 126 -12.92 1.54 5.84
N PRO A 127 -12.98 0.44 6.61
CA PRO A 127 -11.94 0.12 7.58
C PRO A 127 -10.58 -0.03 6.90
N ILE A 128 -9.51 0.48 7.49
CA ILE A 128 -8.15 0.34 6.96
C ILE A 128 -7.69 -1.13 6.95
N THR A 129 -8.33 -2.00 7.73
CA THR A 129 -8.09 -3.45 7.70
C THR A 129 -8.53 -4.09 6.38
N GLU A 130 -9.38 -3.44 5.58
CA GLU A 130 -9.71 -3.91 4.23
C GLU A 130 -8.50 -3.94 3.28
N LEU A 131 -7.39 -3.27 3.63
CA LEU A 131 -6.13 -3.47 2.91
C LEU A 131 -5.61 -4.91 3.00
N LEU A 132 -5.97 -5.63 4.08
CA LEU A 132 -5.64 -7.04 4.28
C LEU A 132 -6.80 -7.93 3.83
N THR A 133 -8.03 -7.52 4.11
CA THR A 133 -9.19 -8.42 4.04
C THR A 133 -10.05 -8.29 2.79
N SER A 134 -9.83 -7.27 1.95
CA SER A 134 -10.75 -6.98 0.84
C SER A 134 -10.89 -8.18 -0.08
N ASP A 135 -12.15 -8.59 -0.25
CA ASP A 135 -12.60 -9.59 -1.23
C ASP A 135 -13.15 -8.88 -2.49
N VAL A 136 -12.75 -7.62 -2.68
CA VAL A 136 -13.15 -6.75 -3.77
C VAL A 136 -11.90 -6.19 -4.43
N THR A 137 -11.90 -6.09 -5.75
CA THR A 137 -10.89 -5.33 -6.49
C THR A 137 -11.51 -4.59 -7.66
N TYR A 138 -10.72 -3.75 -8.30
CA TYR A 138 -11.07 -3.08 -9.54
C TYR A 138 -10.25 -3.68 -10.68
N VAL A 139 -10.91 -4.00 -11.79
CA VAL A 139 -10.26 -4.50 -13.00
C VAL A 139 -10.77 -3.77 -14.24
N ASN A 140 -9.90 -3.59 -15.23
CA ASN A 140 -10.29 -3.38 -16.62
C ASN A 140 -10.25 -4.73 -17.37
N ASP A 141 -10.54 -4.72 -18.67
CA ASP A 141 -10.57 -5.95 -19.48
C ASP A 141 -9.21 -6.68 -19.50
N VAL A 142 -8.11 -5.92 -19.59
CA VAL A 142 -6.74 -6.48 -19.60
C VAL A 142 -6.46 -7.24 -18.31
N LEU A 143 -6.69 -6.60 -17.15
CA LEU A 143 -6.43 -7.22 -15.85
C LEU A 143 -7.42 -8.34 -15.53
N ALA A 144 -8.68 -8.20 -15.93
CA ALA A 144 -9.69 -9.24 -15.75
C ALA A 144 -9.29 -10.52 -16.49
N ARG A 145 -8.87 -10.40 -17.76
CA ARG A 145 -8.36 -11.53 -18.54
C ARG A 145 -7.10 -12.15 -17.95
N HIS A 146 -6.20 -11.32 -17.41
CA HIS A 146 -4.98 -11.79 -16.75
C HIS A 146 -5.27 -12.60 -15.47
N TYR A 147 -6.25 -12.16 -14.68
CA TYR A 147 -6.64 -12.86 -13.46
C TYR A 147 -7.51 -14.09 -13.74
N GLY A 148 -8.35 -14.06 -14.75
CA GLY A 148 -9.22 -15.19 -15.12
C GLY A 148 -10.32 -15.44 -14.10
N GLY A 149 -10.73 -16.70 -13.96
CA GLY A 149 -11.54 -17.15 -12.82
C GLY A 149 -12.92 -16.48 -12.68
N VAL A 150 -13.33 -16.20 -11.45
CA VAL A 150 -14.57 -15.48 -11.15
C VAL A 150 -14.47 -14.01 -11.56
N ILE A 151 -13.28 -13.42 -11.51
CA ILE A 151 -12.99 -12.02 -11.87
C ILE A 151 -13.33 -11.75 -13.35
N ASP A 152 -12.78 -12.55 -14.28
CA ASP A 152 -13.03 -12.42 -15.71
C ASP A 152 -14.51 -12.65 -16.06
N LYS A 153 -15.14 -13.64 -15.41
CA LYS A 153 -16.57 -13.92 -15.58
C LYS A 153 -17.43 -12.72 -15.17
N GLN A 154 -17.20 -12.14 -13.98
CA GLN A 154 -17.94 -10.97 -13.51
C GLN A 154 -17.72 -9.75 -14.41
N TYR A 155 -16.48 -9.50 -14.83
CA TYR A 155 -16.17 -8.41 -15.75
C TYR A 155 -16.95 -8.55 -17.07
N LYS A 156 -16.88 -9.72 -17.71
CA LYS A 156 -17.61 -10.01 -18.97
C LYS A 156 -19.13 -9.89 -18.80
N GLN A 157 -19.68 -10.37 -17.69
CA GLN A 157 -21.11 -10.23 -17.38
C GLN A 157 -21.54 -8.77 -17.27
N ALA A 158 -20.71 -7.91 -16.67
CA ALA A 158 -20.99 -6.48 -16.55
C ALA A 158 -21.05 -5.74 -17.91
N PHE A 159 -20.43 -6.30 -18.96
CA PHE A 159 -20.41 -5.75 -20.33
C PHE A 159 -21.23 -6.58 -21.34
N SER A 160 -21.95 -7.61 -20.89
CA SER A 160 -22.78 -8.46 -21.76
C SER A 160 -24.06 -7.79 -22.27
N LYS A 161 -24.39 -6.58 -21.79
CA LYS A 161 -25.48 -5.76 -22.34
C LYS A 161 -24.93 -4.81 -23.42
N PRO A 162 -25.52 -4.75 -24.63
CA PRO A 162 -25.03 -3.88 -25.70
C PRO A 162 -25.08 -2.42 -25.26
N VAL A 163 -23.90 -1.83 -25.07
CA VAL A 163 -23.74 -0.38 -24.92
C VAL A 163 -23.70 0.18 -26.34
N GLY A 164 -24.59 1.13 -26.65
CA GLY A 164 -24.60 1.81 -27.94
C GLY A 164 -23.22 2.37 -28.31
N TYR A 165 -22.96 2.46 -29.62
CA TYR A 165 -21.71 2.90 -30.27
C TYR A 165 -20.73 3.67 -29.35
N GLY A 166 -19.76 2.94 -28.81
CA GLY A 166 -18.63 3.44 -28.03
C GLY A 166 -17.77 2.27 -27.61
N ASN A 167 -16.45 2.37 -27.79
CA ASN A 167 -15.53 1.27 -27.49
C ASN A 167 -15.66 0.84 -26.01
N PRO A 168 -16.13 -0.38 -25.70
CA PRO A 168 -16.36 -0.83 -24.32
C PRO A 168 -15.08 -1.24 -23.59
N LEU A 169 -13.95 -1.37 -24.31
CA LEU A 169 -12.67 -1.79 -23.77
C LEU A 169 -12.02 -0.64 -22.99
N ASN A 170 -11.38 -0.95 -21.85
CA ASN A 170 -10.75 -0.02 -20.87
C ASN A 170 -11.63 0.65 -19.81
N LYS A 171 -12.90 0.23 -19.62
CA LYS A 171 -13.66 0.66 -18.43
C LYS A 171 -13.31 -0.18 -17.21
N TRP A 172 -12.94 0.49 -16.12
CA TRP A 172 -12.71 -0.12 -14.82
C TRP A 172 -14.05 -0.50 -14.16
N ARG A 173 -14.10 -1.69 -13.56
CA ARG A 173 -15.25 -2.19 -12.80
C ARG A 173 -14.77 -2.80 -11.49
N MET A 174 -15.58 -2.59 -10.46
CA MET A 174 -15.46 -3.34 -9.22
C MET A 174 -15.98 -4.77 -9.44
N VAL A 175 -15.25 -5.75 -8.93
CA VAL A 175 -15.66 -7.16 -8.85
C VAL A 175 -15.45 -7.64 -7.40
N SER A 176 -16.23 -8.63 -6.96
CA SER A 176 -16.18 -9.18 -5.60
C SER A 176 -15.95 -10.70 -5.61
N GLY A 177 -15.81 -11.35 -4.45
CA GLY A 177 -15.63 -12.81 -4.42
C GLY A 177 -14.26 -13.27 -4.92
N ILE A 178 -13.27 -12.38 -4.97
CA ILE A 178 -11.94 -12.66 -5.56
C ILE A 178 -11.15 -13.70 -4.76
N SER A 179 -11.55 -13.97 -3.51
CA SER A 179 -11.03 -15.06 -2.69
C SER A 179 -11.29 -16.45 -3.28
N GLU A 180 -12.32 -16.60 -4.11
CA GLU A 180 -12.54 -17.83 -4.89
C GLU A 180 -11.37 -18.10 -5.87
N ASP A 181 -10.71 -17.05 -6.35
CA ASP A 181 -9.52 -17.11 -7.21
C ASP A 181 -8.21 -17.06 -6.39
N GLY A 182 -8.28 -17.29 -5.08
CA GLY A 182 -7.13 -17.27 -4.16
C GLY A 182 -6.62 -15.87 -3.79
N ARG A 183 -7.31 -14.81 -4.23
CA ARG A 183 -6.92 -13.41 -3.99
C ARG A 183 -7.65 -12.81 -2.80
N GLN A 184 -6.93 -12.09 -1.96
CA GLN A 184 -7.50 -11.28 -0.89
C GLN A 184 -6.54 -10.16 -0.52
N GLY A 185 -7.07 -8.96 -0.31
CA GLY A 185 -6.31 -7.78 0.08
C GLY A 185 -5.17 -7.40 -0.88
N LEU A 186 -4.32 -6.49 -0.44
CA LEU A 186 -3.24 -5.94 -1.26
C LEU A 186 -2.13 -6.96 -1.55
N MET A 187 -1.87 -7.92 -0.65
CA MET A 187 -0.73 -8.85 -0.79
C MET A 187 -0.86 -9.84 -1.95
N SER A 188 -2.08 -10.06 -2.43
CA SER A 188 -2.37 -10.94 -3.57
C SER A 188 -2.53 -10.20 -4.90
N MET A 189 -2.39 -8.86 -4.89
CA MET A 189 -2.40 -8.07 -6.12
C MET A 189 -1.12 -8.31 -6.92
N ALA A 190 -1.24 -8.37 -8.25
CA ALA A 190 -0.11 -8.59 -9.14
C ALA A 190 1.02 -7.57 -8.94
N ILE A 191 0.70 -6.32 -8.59
CA ILE A 191 1.71 -5.28 -8.35
C ILE A 191 2.68 -5.66 -7.22
N VAL A 192 2.16 -6.20 -6.12
CA VAL A 192 2.95 -6.64 -4.96
C VAL A 192 3.73 -7.91 -5.30
N LEU A 193 3.06 -8.87 -5.95
CA LEU A 193 3.68 -10.14 -6.33
C LEU A 193 4.83 -9.94 -7.32
N THR A 194 4.65 -9.04 -8.30
CA THR A 194 5.61 -8.73 -9.35
C THR A 194 6.82 -7.97 -8.83
N LYS A 195 6.62 -6.89 -8.06
CA LYS A 195 7.72 -6.11 -7.46
C LYS A 195 8.60 -6.93 -6.53
N ASN A 196 8.06 -8.02 -5.98
CA ASN A 196 8.75 -8.93 -5.08
C ASN A 196 9.16 -10.25 -5.76
N SER A 197 9.29 -10.26 -7.08
CA SER A 197 9.82 -11.36 -7.90
C SER A 197 11.07 -10.89 -8.68
N LYS A 198 11.83 -11.79 -9.34
CA LYS A 198 13.04 -11.43 -10.11
C LYS A 198 13.20 -12.34 -11.32
N GLY A 199 13.45 -11.75 -12.49
CA GLY A 199 13.71 -12.47 -13.73
C GLY A 199 12.52 -13.34 -14.10
N GLU A 200 12.72 -14.66 -14.09
CA GLU A 200 11.71 -15.65 -14.44
C GLU A 200 11.16 -16.39 -13.22
N ARG A 201 11.50 -15.97 -12.00
CA ARG A 201 11.14 -16.70 -10.79
C ARG A 201 10.48 -15.85 -9.73
N THR A 202 9.75 -16.53 -8.84
CA THR A 202 9.23 -15.93 -7.62
C THR A 202 10.35 -15.74 -6.61
N SER A 203 10.03 -15.03 -5.52
CA SER A 203 10.94 -14.87 -4.39
C SER A 203 10.13 -14.79 -3.09
N PRO A 204 9.78 -15.94 -2.47
CA PRO A 204 9.06 -15.99 -1.20
C PRO A 204 9.70 -15.11 -0.13
N VAL A 205 11.03 -15.16 -0.03
CA VAL A 205 11.82 -14.31 0.88
C VAL A 205 11.48 -12.83 0.71
N LYS A 206 11.38 -12.32 -0.53
CA LYS A 206 11.05 -10.92 -0.80
C LYS A 206 9.58 -10.62 -0.53
N ARG A 207 8.67 -11.50 -0.95
CA ARG A 207 7.22 -11.37 -0.73
C ARG A 207 6.90 -11.32 0.77
N GLY A 208 7.46 -12.26 1.53
CA GLY A 208 7.33 -12.32 2.98
C GLY A 208 7.98 -11.12 3.67
N PHE A 209 9.22 -10.79 3.30
CA PHE A 209 9.91 -9.60 3.83
C PHE A 209 9.09 -8.33 3.58
N TRP A 210 8.48 -8.18 2.39
CA TRP A 210 7.63 -7.03 2.10
C TRP A 210 6.44 -6.94 3.05
N ILE A 211 5.79 -8.05 3.39
CA ILE A 211 4.70 -8.08 4.38
C ILE A 211 5.24 -7.69 5.76
N ALA A 212 6.26 -8.40 6.26
CA ALA A 212 6.79 -8.16 7.60
C ALA A 212 7.37 -6.74 7.77
N HIS A 213 8.08 -6.23 6.76
CA HIS A 213 8.75 -4.93 6.83
C HIS A 213 7.82 -3.77 6.50
N HIS A 214 7.09 -3.82 5.39
CA HIS A 214 6.30 -2.69 4.94
C HIS A 214 4.90 -2.66 5.58
N LEU A 215 4.25 -3.81 5.76
CA LEU A 215 2.92 -3.84 6.38
C LEU A 215 2.98 -3.90 7.91
N LEU A 216 3.91 -4.68 8.48
CA LEU A 216 3.99 -4.89 9.94
C LEU A 216 5.07 -4.06 10.64
N GLY A 217 5.88 -3.29 9.88
CA GLY A 217 6.86 -2.38 10.47
C GLY A 217 8.06 -3.07 11.13
N GLN A 218 8.26 -4.37 10.88
CA GLN A 218 9.41 -5.10 11.43
C GLN A 218 10.70 -4.68 10.71
N HIS A 219 11.81 -4.59 11.45
CA HIS A 219 13.10 -4.17 10.91
C HIS A 219 14.10 -5.31 10.94
N PHE A 220 14.77 -5.52 9.81
CA PHE A 220 15.79 -6.56 9.65
C PHE A 220 17.08 -5.96 9.09
N PRO A 221 18.26 -6.49 9.46
CA PRO A 221 19.52 -6.09 8.86
C PRO A 221 19.56 -6.47 7.37
N PRO A 222 20.38 -5.80 6.55
CA PRO A 222 20.63 -6.23 5.18
C PRO A 222 21.21 -7.66 5.14
N PRO A 223 20.98 -8.42 4.06
CA PRO A 223 21.57 -9.74 3.92
C PRO A 223 23.12 -9.65 3.90
N PRO A 224 23.83 -10.68 4.38
CA PRO A 224 25.29 -10.75 4.25
C PRO A 224 25.74 -10.70 2.78
N ALA A 225 26.90 -10.10 2.52
CA ALA A 225 27.40 -9.90 1.15
C ALA A 225 27.84 -11.19 0.44
N ASP A 226 28.08 -12.26 1.19
CA ASP A 226 28.58 -13.55 0.74
C ASP A 226 27.48 -14.60 0.47
N VAL A 227 26.20 -14.18 0.50
CA VAL A 227 25.07 -15.08 0.17
C VAL A 227 25.05 -15.35 -1.34
N PRO A 228 25.14 -16.62 -1.79
CA PRO A 228 25.04 -16.95 -3.22
C PRO A 228 23.71 -16.50 -3.81
N GLU A 229 23.73 -15.98 -5.04
CA GLU A 229 22.49 -15.69 -5.75
C GLU A 229 21.80 -16.98 -6.20
N LEU A 230 20.47 -17.01 -6.03
CA LEU A 230 19.64 -18.05 -6.65
C LEU A 230 19.60 -17.87 -8.17
N PRO A 231 19.46 -18.96 -8.96
CA PRO A 231 19.32 -18.89 -10.42
C PRO A 231 18.25 -17.90 -10.88
N GLU A 232 18.39 -17.33 -12.06
CA GLU A 232 17.41 -16.36 -12.58
C GLU A 232 16.09 -16.99 -13.03
N SER A 233 16.12 -18.28 -13.39
CA SER A 233 14.96 -19.08 -13.78
C SER A 233 14.78 -20.30 -12.87
N GLU A 234 13.53 -20.67 -12.60
CA GLU A 234 13.22 -21.89 -11.84
C GLU A 234 13.65 -23.16 -12.61
N LYS A 235 13.78 -23.08 -13.95
CA LYS A 235 14.23 -24.17 -14.82
C LYS A 235 15.66 -24.60 -14.57
N ASP A 236 16.51 -23.65 -14.18
CA ASP A 236 17.93 -23.87 -13.93
C ASP A 236 18.22 -24.25 -12.47
N ALA A 237 17.18 -24.27 -11.63
CA ALA A 237 17.29 -24.54 -10.21
C ALA A 237 17.36 -26.04 -9.91
N SER A 238 18.32 -26.44 -9.06
CA SER A 238 18.52 -27.84 -8.62
C SER A 238 17.32 -28.43 -7.85
N GLY A 239 16.45 -27.58 -7.31
CA GLY A 239 15.24 -27.97 -6.58
C GLY A 239 14.18 -26.86 -6.63
N SER A 240 13.00 -27.14 -6.07
CA SER A 240 11.98 -26.11 -5.93
C SER A 240 12.50 -24.98 -5.04
N ILE A 241 11.94 -23.78 -5.19
CA ILE A 241 12.32 -22.63 -4.34
C ILE A 241 12.14 -22.96 -2.85
N ARG A 242 11.12 -23.74 -2.49
CA ARG A 242 10.92 -24.22 -1.11
C ARG A 242 12.09 -25.08 -0.62
N THR A 243 12.54 -26.04 -1.42
CA THR A 243 13.69 -26.90 -1.07
C THR A 243 14.96 -26.05 -0.90
N LEU A 244 15.22 -25.14 -1.84
CA LEU A 244 16.39 -24.25 -1.77
C LEU A 244 16.36 -23.33 -0.55
N MET A 245 15.18 -22.83 -0.17
CA MET A 245 15.01 -22.04 1.05
C MET A 245 15.25 -22.88 2.31
N ALA A 246 14.73 -24.11 2.36
CA ALA A 246 14.95 -25.00 3.49
C ALA A 246 16.44 -25.35 3.66
N GLU A 247 17.16 -25.58 2.55
CA GLU A 247 18.61 -25.75 2.56
C GLU A 247 19.33 -24.48 3.05
N HIS A 248 18.91 -23.30 2.56
CA HIS A 248 19.51 -22.02 2.94
C HIS A 248 19.37 -21.71 4.44
N THR A 249 18.21 -22.02 5.02
CA THR A 249 17.92 -21.77 6.46
C THR A 249 18.50 -22.83 7.39
N THR A 250 19.23 -23.84 6.88
CA THR A 250 20.07 -24.70 7.74
C THR A 250 21.21 -23.94 8.41
N ASN A 251 21.63 -22.81 7.82
CA ASN A 251 22.61 -21.91 8.44
C ASN A 251 21.92 -21.09 9.55
N PRO A 252 22.35 -21.20 10.83
CA PRO A 252 21.71 -20.50 11.94
C PRO A 252 21.69 -18.96 11.78
N LYS A 253 22.69 -18.39 11.07
CA LYS A 253 22.74 -16.95 10.80
C LYS A 253 21.59 -16.49 9.91
N CYS A 254 21.19 -17.32 8.94
CA CYS A 254 20.08 -17.03 8.04
C CYS A 254 18.73 -17.31 8.73
N ALA A 255 18.61 -18.45 9.42
CA ALA A 255 17.39 -18.86 10.11
C ALA A 255 16.86 -17.82 11.10
N MET A 256 17.78 -17.11 11.78
CA MET A 256 17.45 -16.10 12.79
C MET A 256 16.48 -15.02 12.28
N CYS A 257 16.65 -14.56 11.04
CA CYS A 257 15.78 -13.57 10.43
C CYS A 257 14.65 -14.20 9.61
N HIS A 258 14.95 -15.26 8.85
CA HIS A 258 14.01 -15.88 7.91
C HIS A 258 12.73 -16.43 8.56
N LYS A 259 12.81 -16.94 9.81
CA LYS A 259 11.64 -17.42 10.57
C LYS A 259 10.50 -16.40 10.65
N HIS A 260 10.82 -15.11 10.61
CA HIS A 260 9.84 -14.03 10.78
C HIS A 260 8.97 -13.79 9.55
N PHE A 261 9.38 -14.21 8.35
CA PHE A 261 8.70 -13.80 7.13
C PHE A 261 8.63 -14.85 6.02
N ASP A 262 9.47 -15.90 6.05
CA ASP A 262 9.46 -16.92 4.97
C ASP A 262 8.09 -17.59 4.85
N HIS A 263 7.43 -17.87 5.98
CA HIS A 263 6.09 -18.47 6.00
C HIS A 263 5.07 -17.60 5.25
N LEU A 264 5.09 -16.27 5.45
CA LEU A 264 4.19 -15.33 4.75
C LEU A 264 4.44 -15.32 3.23
N GLY A 265 5.72 -15.43 2.84
CA GLY A 265 6.11 -15.49 1.43
C GLY A 265 5.74 -16.80 0.74
N LEU A 266 5.95 -17.92 1.43
CA LEU A 266 5.69 -19.26 0.90
C LEU A 266 4.19 -19.50 0.64
N VAL A 267 3.30 -18.96 1.47
CA VAL A 267 1.84 -19.02 1.22
C VAL A 267 1.50 -18.46 -0.15
N LEU A 268 2.17 -17.39 -0.58
CA LEU A 268 1.94 -16.71 -1.87
C LEU A 268 2.55 -17.42 -3.08
N GLU A 269 3.19 -18.59 -2.92
CA GLU A 269 3.81 -19.30 -4.05
C GLU A 269 2.81 -19.92 -5.02
N HIS A 270 1.53 -19.98 -4.66
CA HIS A 270 0.44 -20.26 -5.59
C HIS A 270 0.22 -19.15 -6.62
N PHE A 271 0.98 -18.04 -6.56
CA PHE A 271 1.06 -17.06 -7.63
C PHE A 271 2.42 -17.05 -8.33
N ASP A 272 2.42 -16.98 -9.65
CA ASP A 272 3.61 -16.82 -10.48
C ASP A 272 4.23 -15.41 -10.37
N PRO A 273 5.37 -15.14 -11.04
CA PRO A 273 6.04 -13.83 -10.96
C PRO A 273 5.23 -12.64 -11.45
N VAL A 274 4.25 -12.85 -12.35
CA VAL A 274 3.36 -11.80 -12.87
C VAL A 274 1.98 -11.81 -12.19
N GLY A 275 1.84 -12.60 -11.12
CA GLY A 275 0.66 -12.64 -10.27
C GLY A 275 -0.47 -13.53 -10.76
N ARG A 276 -0.26 -14.45 -11.71
CA ARG A 276 -1.25 -15.47 -12.12
C ARG A 276 -1.25 -16.63 -11.14
N VAL A 277 -2.40 -17.29 -10.98
CA VAL A 277 -2.47 -18.51 -10.16
C VAL A 277 -1.69 -19.63 -10.83
N ARG A 278 -0.93 -20.40 -10.05
CA ARG A 278 -0.13 -21.55 -10.50
C ARG A 278 -0.21 -22.71 -9.52
N THR A 279 -0.06 -23.93 -10.05
CA THR A 279 0.09 -25.18 -9.26
C THR A 279 1.45 -25.84 -9.48
N HIS A 280 2.18 -25.42 -10.52
CA HIS A 280 3.51 -25.90 -10.85
C HIS A 280 4.42 -24.70 -11.13
N ASP A 281 5.71 -24.87 -10.86
CA ASP A 281 6.75 -23.90 -11.21
C ASP A 281 7.13 -24.00 -12.71
N LEU A 282 8.01 -23.11 -13.19
CA LEU A 282 8.41 -23.11 -14.61
C LEU A 282 9.19 -24.38 -15.04
N ALA A 283 9.67 -25.18 -14.09
CA ALA A 283 10.31 -26.47 -14.34
C ALA A 283 9.31 -27.64 -14.31
N GLY A 284 8.02 -27.38 -14.06
CA GLY A 284 6.98 -28.40 -13.97
C GLY A 284 6.92 -29.13 -12.64
N ARG A 285 7.57 -28.63 -11.57
CA ARG A 285 7.49 -29.19 -10.22
C ARG A 285 6.26 -28.63 -9.51
N SER A 286 5.57 -29.47 -8.75
CA SER A 286 4.40 -29.03 -7.98
C SER A 286 4.79 -28.00 -6.91
N ILE A 287 3.96 -26.97 -6.75
CA ILE A 287 4.13 -25.96 -5.72
C ILE A 287 3.68 -26.52 -4.37
N ASP A 288 4.52 -26.30 -3.35
CA ASP A 288 4.18 -26.58 -1.95
C ASP A 288 4.18 -25.26 -1.18
N ASN A 289 2.99 -24.68 -1.01
CA ASN A 289 2.76 -23.38 -0.38
C ASN A 289 2.14 -23.48 1.04
N ILE A 290 2.05 -24.69 1.60
CA ILE A 290 1.50 -24.92 2.94
C ILE A 290 2.59 -24.78 3.99
N VAL A 291 2.37 -23.93 5.00
CA VAL A 291 3.34 -23.66 6.07
C VAL A 291 2.68 -23.72 7.45
N THR A 292 3.49 -24.01 8.47
CA THR A 292 3.08 -23.88 9.87
C THR A 292 3.85 -22.73 10.52
N THR A 293 3.16 -21.83 11.21
CA THR A 293 3.78 -20.69 11.89
C THR A 293 4.34 -21.10 13.25
N ASP A 294 5.16 -20.23 13.86
CA ASP A 294 5.68 -20.43 15.23
C ASP A 294 4.54 -20.46 16.28
N GLU A 295 3.40 -19.83 15.97
CA GLU A 295 2.16 -19.87 16.76
C GLU A 295 1.38 -21.20 16.61
N GLY A 296 1.83 -22.10 15.74
CA GLY A 296 1.19 -23.40 15.49
C GLY A 296 0.01 -23.37 14.53
N GLU A 297 -0.20 -22.27 13.79
CA GLU A 297 -1.26 -22.16 12.78
C GLU A 297 -0.78 -22.68 11.44
N THR A 298 -1.66 -23.37 10.71
CA THR A 298 -1.38 -23.80 9.34
C THR A 298 -1.91 -22.76 8.37
N LEU A 299 -1.04 -22.27 7.49
CA LEU A 299 -1.39 -21.36 6.41
C LEU A 299 -1.29 -22.12 5.08
N ASP A 300 -2.40 -22.26 4.38
CA ASP A 300 -2.52 -23.00 3.11
C ASP A 300 -3.05 -22.14 1.95
N SER A 301 -3.46 -20.91 2.26
CA SER A 301 -4.19 -20.01 1.37
C SER A 301 -3.97 -18.56 1.77
N THR A 302 -4.18 -17.63 0.84
CA THR A 302 -4.17 -16.19 1.16
C THR A 302 -5.14 -15.87 2.31
N SER A 303 -6.31 -16.51 2.35
CA SER A 303 -7.30 -16.30 3.42
C SER A 303 -6.82 -16.76 4.79
N SER A 304 -6.25 -17.96 4.89
CA SER A 304 -5.65 -18.41 6.17
C SER A 304 -4.53 -17.47 6.65
N MET A 305 -3.73 -16.90 5.73
CA MET A 305 -2.71 -15.91 6.07
C MET A 305 -3.32 -14.58 6.52
N VAL A 306 -4.39 -14.11 5.88
CA VAL A 306 -5.11 -12.89 6.31
C VAL A 306 -5.68 -13.08 7.71
N ASP A 307 -6.29 -14.23 7.99
CA ASP A 307 -6.81 -14.56 9.33
C ASP A 307 -5.71 -14.57 10.39
N PHE A 308 -4.56 -15.20 10.08
CA PHE A 308 -3.38 -15.18 10.93
C PHE A 308 -2.90 -13.75 11.23
N LEU A 309 -2.80 -12.89 10.20
CA LEU A 309 -2.37 -11.50 10.37
C LEU A 309 -3.36 -10.70 11.21
N LEU A 310 -4.67 -10.86 10.99
CA LEU A 310 -5.69 -10.20 11.80
C LEU A 310 -5.66 -10.64 13.26
N LYS A 311 -5.37 -11.91 13.51
CA LYS A 311 -5.35 -12.48 14.85
C LYS A 311 -4.10 -12.09 15.63
N HIS A 312 -2.93 -12.14 15.00
CA HIS A 312 -1.64 -12.06 15.69
C HIS A 312 -0.82 -10.79 15.39
N ARG A 313 -1.16 -10.05 14.34
CA ARG A 313 -0.35 -8.94 13.81
C ARG A 313 -1.15 -7.70 13.44
N ARG A 314 -2.45 -7.64 13.80
CA ARG A 314 -3.31 -6.49 13.50
C ARG A 314 -2.74 -5.22 14.12
N ASP A 315 -2.32 -5.27 15.38
CA ASP A 315 -1.84 -4.08 16.08
C ASP A 315 -0.53 -3.55 15.45
N ASP A 316 0.36 -4.45 15.00
CA ASP A 316 1.57 -4.09 14.23
C ASP A 316 1.21 -3.37 12.91
N PHE A 317 0.20 -3.88 12.19
CA PHE A 317 -0.31 -3.24 10.99
C PHE A 317 -0.90 -1.85 11.27
N ILE A 318 -1.71 -1.72 12.32
CA ILE A 318 -2.33 -0.44 12.69
C ILE A 318 -1.27 0.58 13.12
N GLU A 319 -0.28 0.18 13.93
CA GLU A 319 0.83 1.05 14.31
C GLU A 319 1.62 1.52 13.08
N THR A 320 1.98 0.59 12.19
CA THR A 320 2.72 0.89 10.97
C THR A 320 1.94 1.85 10.07
N PHE A 321 0.64 1.59 9.87
CA PHE A 321 -0.24 2.47 9.12
C PHE A 321 -0.25 3.88 9.71
N CYS A 322 -0.51 4.02 11.02
CA CYS A 322 -0.55 5.32 11.71
C CYS A 322 0.77 6.09 11.54
N ARG A 323 1.92 5.43 11.73
CA ARG A 323 3.25 6.06 11.56
C ARG A 323 3.47 6.53 10.12
N LYS A 324 3.16 5.70 9.11
CA LYS A 324 3.33 6.05 7.70
C LYS A 324 2.39 7.17 7.28
N PHE A 325 1.13 7.09 7.68
CA PHE A 325 0.10 8.09 7.40
C PHE A 325 0.48 9.45 8.00
N LEU A 326 0.88 9.48 9.27
CA LEU A 326 1.29 10.71 9.93
C LEU A 326 2.54 11.32 9.28
N GLY A 327 3.55 10.50 8.97
CA GLY A 327 4.75 10.98 8.30
C GLY A 327 4.46 11.60 6.93
N TYR A 328 3.59 10.96 6.16
CA TYR A 328 3.14 11.49 4.86
C TYR A 328 2.35 12.81 5.03
N ALA A 329 1.39 12.85 5.95
CA ALA A 329 0.58 14.04 6.21
C ALA A 329 1.37 15.26 6.66
N LEU A 330 2.47 15.04 7.38
CA LEU A 330 3.36 16.10 7.86
C LEU A 330 4.52 16.41 6.89
N GLY A 331 4.70 15.62 5.83
CA GLY A 331 5.82 15.77 4.90
C GLY A 331 7.20 15.54 5.54
N ARG A 332 7.26 14.75 6.62
CA ARG A 332 8.50 14.47 7.36
C ARG A 332 8.46 13.12 8.06
N SER A 333 9.61 12.61 8.49
CA SER A 333 9.63 11.45 9.39
C SER A 333 8.96 11.77 10.72
N VAL A 334 8.31 10.76 11.30
CA VAL A 334 7.76 10.81 12.66
C VAL A 334 8.91 11.01 13.65
N ILE A 335 8.69 11.82 14.68
CA ILE A 335 9.65 12.08 15.76
C ILE A 335 9.04 11.72 17.11
N LEU A 336 9.86 11.68 18.17
CA LEU A 336 9.42 11.30 19.52
C LEU A 336 8.22 12.12 20.04
N SER A 337 8.14 13.41 19.70
CA SER A 337 7.01 14.26 20.13
C SER A 337 5.68 13.97 19.40
N ASP A 338 5.68 13.05 18.43
CA ASP A 338 4.47 12.60 17.74
C ASP A 338 3.83 11.37 18.41
N GLU A 339 4.52 10.69 19.33
CA GLU A 339 4.01 9.47 20.00
C GLU A 339 2.63 9.67 20.65
N PRO A 340 2.33 10.76 21.38
CA PRO A 340 0.99 10.97 21.93
C PRO A 340 -0.12 11.04 20.87
N LEU A 341 0.19 11.61 19.69
CA LEU A 341 -0.76 11.67 18.58
C LEU A 341 -0.94 10.29 17.93
N LEU A 342 0.13 9.49 17.82
CA LEU A 342 0.04 8.13 17.31
C LEU A 342 -0.82 7.24 18.22
N ASP A 343 -0.67 7.37 19.53
CA ASP A 343 -1.51 6.67 20.51
C ASP A 343 -2.98 7.11 20.40
N GLU A 344 -3.23 8.42 20.23
CA GLU A 344 -4.57 8.95 19.97
C GLU A 344 -5.17 8.39 18.66
N MET A 345 -4.39 8.33 17.58
CA MET A 345 -4.82 7.77 16.30
C MET A 345 -5.21 6.30 16.44
N LYS A 346 -4.38 5.48 17.09
CA LYS A 346 -4.65 4.05 17.33
C LYS A 346 -5.92 3.86 18.18
N LEU A 347 -6.06 4.62 19.26
CA LEU A 347 -7.23 4.56 20.13
C LEU A 347 -8.52 4.97 19.40
N LYS A 348 -8.49 6.07 18.64
CA LYS A 348 -9.66 6.52 17.89
C LYS A 348 -10.04 5.53 16.79
N LEU A 349 -9.07 4.91 16.13
CA LEU A 349 -9.34 3.86 15.14
C LEU A 349 -10.09 2.69 15.78
N SER A 350 -9.62 2.16 16.91
CA SER A 350 -10.26 1.01 17.57
C SER A 350 -11.68 1.33 18.07
N GLN A 351 -11.95 2.59 18.42
CA GLN A 351 -13.28 3.06 18.84
C GLN A 351 -14.24 3.35 17.68
N ASN A 352 -13.76 3.37 16.44
CA ASN A 352 -14.53 3.79 15.26
C ASN A 352 -14.32 2.82 14.10
N ASP A 353 -14.34 1.51 14.38
CA ASP A 353 -14.25 0.42 13.38
C ASP A 353 -13.09 0.55 12.38
N TYR A 354 -11.97 1.14 12.82
CA TYR A 354 -10.77 1.35 12.03
C TYR A 354 -10.96 2.15 10.72
N ARG A 355 -11.95 3.04 10.67
CA ARG A 355 -12.34 3.79 9.46
C ARG A 355 -11.28 4.80 9.00
N PHE A 356 -11.09 4.93 7.68
CA PHE A 356 -10.16 5.89 7.08
C PHE A 356 -10.38 7.34 7.56
N SER A 357 -11.62 7.80 7.64
CA SER A 357 -11.97 9.18 7.98
C SER A 357 -11.48 9.57 9.38
N VAL A 358 -11.32 8.61 10.28
CA VAL A 358 -10.79 8.82 11.63
C VAL A 358 -9.35 9.33 11.57
N LEU A 359 -8.51 8.76 10.70
CA LEU A 359 -7.12 9.18 10.54
C LEU A 359 -7.03 10.60 10.00
N PHE A 360 -7.77 10.89 8.92
CA PHE A 360 -7.80 12.24 8.34
C PHE A 360 -8.26 13.27 9.37
N LYS A 361 -9.38 13.03 10.05
CA LYS A 361 -9.93 13.92 11.09
C LYS A 361 -8.95 14.14 12.23
N THR A 362 -8.33 13.07 12.73
CA THR A 362 -7.41 13.15 13.88
C THR A 362 -6.16 13.93 13.51
N VAL A 363 -5.58 13.69 12.35
CA VAL A 363 -4.36 14.37 11.92
C VAL A 363 -4.60 15.85 11.62
N ILE A 364 -5.62 16.21 10.83
CA ILE A 364 -5.85 17.62 10.46
C ILE A 364 -6.17 18.51 11.66
N GLN A 365 -6.70 17.93 12.75
CA GLN A 365 -7.04 18.65 13.98
C GLN A 365 -5.90 18.66 15.00
N SER A 366 -4.79 17.96 14.73
CA SER A 366 -3.66 17.83 15.65
C SER A 366 -2.82 19.11 15.70
N PRO A 367 -2.16 19.40 16.85
CA PRO A 367 -1.15 20.45 16.93
C PRO A 367 -0.03 20.29 15.90
N GLN A 368 0.36 19.05 15.57
CA GLN A 368 1.40 18.72 14.60
C GLN A 368 1.05 19.21 13.19
N PHE A 369 -0.24 19.15 12.82
CA PHE A 369 -0.73 19.61 11.53
C PHE A 369 -1.09 21.10 11.51
N LEU A 370 -1.59 21.64 12.62
CA LEU A 370 -2.07 23.03 12.70
C LEU A 370 -0.99 24.04 13.10
N LYS A 371 0.11 23.58 13.69
CA LYS A 371 1.15 24.45 14.26
C LYS A 371 2.52 24.19 13.67
N GLN A 372 3.38 25.18 13.81
CA GLN A 372 4.79 25.12 13.45
C GLN A 372 5.66 25.72 14.55
N ARG A 373 6.86 25.15 14.72
CA ARG A 373 7.87 25.67 15.64
C ARG A 373 8.51 26.92 15.02
N GLY A 374 8.77 27.93 15.84
CA GLY A 374 9.54 29.10 15.42
C GLY A 374 10.99 28.76 15.08
N LYS A 375 11.66 29.66 14.35
CA LYS A 375 13.01 29.44 13.81
C LYS A 375 14.05 29.15 14.90
N ASP A 376 13.86 29.71 16.09
CA ASP A 376 14.79 29.61 17.21
C ASP A 376 14.29 28.62 18.28
N PHE A 377 13.32 27.76 17.94
CA PHE A 377 12.74 26.79 18.87
C PHE A 377 13.82 25.85 19.43
N VAL A 378 13.85 25.76 20.76
CA VAL A 378 14.69 24.81 21.48
C VAL A 378 13.75 23.88 22.23
N ALA A 379 13.85 22.58 21.99
CA ALA A 379 13.12 21.60 22.77
C ALA A 379 13.60 21.69 24.23
N THR A 380 12.69 22.03 25.15
CA THR A 380 12.96 21.91 26.58
C THR A 380 13.22 20.44 26.90
N LYS A 381 14.36 20.18 27.56
CA LYS A 381 14.82 18.83 27.95
C LYS A 381 13.81 18.11 28.82
#